data_AF-A0A7G5LIV6-F1
#
_entry.id   AF-A0A7G5LIV6-F1
#
_cell.length_a   1.000
_cell.length_b   1.000
_cell.length_c   1.000
_cell.angle_alpha   90.00
_cell.angle_beta   90.00
_cell.angle_gamma   90.00
#
_symmetry.space_group_name_H-M   'P 1'
#
loop_
_entity.id
_entity.type
_entity.pdbx_description
1 polymer ?
#
loop_
_entity_poly.entity_id
_entity_poly.type
_entity_poly.pdbx_seq_one_letter_code
_entity_poly.pdbx_strand_id
1 'polypeptide(L)' 'MHKNTVMAERVRQTAYFLWEQDGCPEGQAMDYWLKAKGAHQRQLAYDRWLAEGTPPGRSSSHWYAAESAIDDK' A
#
# COMPACT_ATOMS: atom_id res chain seq x y z
N MET A 1 -19.14 7.32 5.01
CA MET A 1 -17.67 7.11 5.13
C MET A 1 -17.36 5.62 5.41
N HIS A 2 -17.80 4.70 4.54
CA HIS A 2 -17.78 3.24 4.81
C HIS A 2 -16.48 2.51 4.42
N LYS A 3 -15.52 3.20 3.79
CA LYS A 3 -14.28 2.55 3.33
C LYS A 3 -13.34 2.16 4.48
N ASN A 4 -13.45 2.85 5.62
CA ASN A 4 -12.56 2.61 6.76
C ASN A 4 -12.99 1.38 7.58
N THR A 5 -14.31 1.11 7.68
CA THR A 5 -14.84 -0.03 8.43
C THR A 5 -14.57 -1.35 7.72
N VAL A 6 -14.79 -1.42 6.40
CA VAL A 6 -14.53 -2.64 5.62
C VAL A 6 -13.05 -3.04 5.65
N MET A 7 -12.14 -2.06 5.61
CA MET A 7 -10.69 -2.34 5.71
C MET A 7 -10.31 -2.81 7.12
N ALA A 8 -10.89 -2.21 8.16
CA ALA A 8 -10.66 -2.66 9.54
C ALA A 8 -11.17 -4.09 9.76
N GLU A 9 -12.32 -4.46 9.18
CA GLU A 9 -12.86 -5.82 9.23
C GLU A 9 -11.95 -6.82 8.51
N ARG A 10 -11.44 -6.49 7.31
CA ARG A 10 -10.48 -7.35 6.59
C ARG A 10 -9.19 -7.55 7.38
N VAL A 11 -8.64 -6.47 7.96
CA VAL A 11 -7.43 -6.58 8.81
C VAL A 11 -7.69 -7.51 9.99
N ARG A 12 -8.86 -7.40 10.64
CA ARG A 12 -9.23 -8.26 11.76
C ARG A 12 -9.38 -9.72 11.34
N GLN A 13 -10.02 -10.00 10.21
CA GLN A 13 -10.16 -11.36 9.68
C GLN A 13 -8.81 -11.98 9.33
N THR A 14 -7.92 -11.23 8.65
CA THR A 14 -6.57 -11.70 8.34
C THR A 14 -5.75 -11.94 9.60
N ALA A 15 -5.83 -11.04 10.59
CA ALA A 15 -5.14 -11.21 11.87
C ALA A 15 -5.61 -12.47 12.62
N TYR A 16 -6.92 -12.68 12.70
CA TYR A 16 -7.50 -13.84 13.35
C TYR A 16 -7.09 -15.13 12.63
N PHE A 17 -7.16 -15.16 11.30
CA PHE A 17 -6.75 -16.31 10.50
C PHE A 17 -5.27 -16.67 10.70
N LEU A 18 -4.37 -15.67 10.69
CA LEU A 18 -2.95 -15.89 10.94
C LEU A 18 -2.68 -16.38 12.37
N TRP A 19 -3.42 -15.85 13.35
CA TRP A 19 -3.30 -16.25 14.75
C TRP A 19 -3.84 -17.67 15.00
N GLU A 20 -4.95 -18.04 14.37
CA GLU A 20 -5.54 -19.37 14.44
C GLU A 20 -4.66 -20.43 13.78
N GLN A 21 -4.06 -20.11 12.62
CA GLN A 21 -3.10 -21.00 11.95
C GLN A 21 -1.85 -21.30 12.77
N ASP A 22 -1.40 -20.34 13.57
CA ASP A 22 -0.20 -20.47 14.42
C ASP A 22 -0.50 -21.16 15.76
N GLY A 23 -1.74 -21.62 15.97
CA GLY A 23 -2.16 -22.35 17.16
C GLY A 23 -2.64 -21.47 18.31
N CYS A 24 -3.13 -20.27 18.02
CA CYS A 24 -3.65 -19.31 18.99
C CYS A 24 -2.67 -18.96 20.13
N PRO A 25 -1.44 -18.53 19.83
CA PRO A 25 -0.48 -18.15 20.86
C PRO A 25 -1.04 -17.00 21.74
N GLU A 26 -1.17 -17.26 23.04
CA GLU A 26 -1.68 -16.29 24.01
C GLU A 26 -0.70 -15.11 24.14
N GLY A 27 -1.23 -13.88 24.17
CA GLY A 27 -0.43 -12.66 24.26
C GLY A 27 0.16 -12.14 22.94
N GLN A 28 0.15 -12.92 21.85
CA GLN A 28 0.68 -12.51 20.55
C GLN A 28 -0.39 -11.99 19.57
N ALA A 29 -1.66 -11.99 19.96
CA ALA A 29 -2.75 -11.54 19.09
C ALA A 29 -2.56 -10.11 18.55
N MET A 30 -1.91 -9.24 19.34
CA MET A 30 -1.57 -7.86 18.92
C MET A 30 -0.53 -7.84 17.80
N ASP A 31 0.51 -8.66 17.89
CA ASP A 31 1.54 -8.78 16.85
C ASP A 31 0.96 -9.27 15.52
N TYR A 32 0.05 -10.24 15.58
CA TYR A 32 -0.69 -10.72 14.41
C TYR A 32 -1.58 -9.64 13.80
N TRP A 33 -2.24 -8.83 14.63
CA TRP A 33 -3.01 -7.68 14.17
C TRP A 33 -2.14 -6.62 13.49
N LEU A 34 -0.98 -6.29 14.04
CA LEU A 34 -0.03 -5.34 13.45
C LEU A 34 0.54 -5.87 12.12
N LYS A 35 0.89 -7.16 12.04
CA LYS A 35 1.32 -7.81 10.80
C LYS A 35 0.25 -7.71 9.72
N ALA A 36 -1.00 -8.08 10.03
CA ALA A 36 -2.12 -7.99 9.10
C ALA A 36 -2.35 -6.55 8.63
N LYS A 37 -2.35 -5.58 9.56
CA LYS A 37 -2.52 -4.16 9.24
C LYS A 37 -1.42 -3.67 8.29
N GLY A 38 -0.16 -4.03 8.54
CA GLY A 38 0.97 -3.66 7.70
C GLY A 38 0.86 -4.23 6.28
N ALA A 39 0.42 -5.49 6.15
CA ALA A 39 0.19 -6.12 4.85
C ALA A 39 -0.87 -5.39 4.03
N HIS A 40 -2.03 -5.08 4.65
CA HIS A 40 -3.11 -4.32 3.99
C HIS A 40 -2.69 -2.90 3.62
N GLN A 41 -1.95 -2.20 4.49
CA GLN A 41 -1.40 -0.87 4.18
C GLN A 41 -0.46 -0.90 2.98
N ARG A 42 0.44 -1.89 2.93
CA ARG A 42 1.36 -2.07 1.80
C ARG A 42 0.60 -2.38 0.51
N GLN A 43 -0.42 -3.24 0.59
CA GLN A 43 -1.27 -3.57 -0.54
C GLN A 43 -2.01 -2.33 -1.06
N LEU A 44 -2.60 -1.52 -0.19
CA LEU A 44 -3.26 -0.28 -0.59
C LEU A 44 -2.27 0.73 -1.21
N ALA A 45 -1.06 0.84 -0.66
CA ALA A 45 -0.02 1.68 -1.23
C ALA A 45 0.42 1.18 -2.62
N TYR A 46 0.54 -0.14 -2.80
CA TYR A 46 0.88 -0.76 -4.07
C TYR A 46 -0.24 -0.66 -5.10
N ASP A 47 -1.49 -0.94 -4.70
CA ASP A 47 -2.68 -0.78 -5.53
C ASP A 47 -2.84 0.67 -5.98
N ARG A 48 -2.55 1.63 -5.08
CA ARG A 48 -2.53 3.05 -5.44
C ARG A 48 -1.40 3.39 -6.40
N TRP A 49 -0.18 2.89 -6.15
CA TRP A 49 0.95 3.06 -7.06
C TRP A 49 0.66 2.47 -8.45
N LEU A 50 -0.02 1.31 -8.51
CA LEU A 50 -0.44 0.66 -9.75
C LEU A 50 -1.59 1.42 -10.43
N ALA A 51 -2.58 1.91 -9.67
CA ALA A 51 -3.74 2.64 -10.18
C ALA A 51 -3.43 4.07 -10.61
N GLU A 52 -2.42 4.70 -10.01
CA GLU A 52 -1.81 5.93 -10.54
C GLU A 52 -1.12 5.68 -11.88
N GLY A 53 -1.04 4.41 -12.31
CA GLY A 53 -0.40 3.95 -13.52
C GLY A 53 1.06 4.29 -13.39
N THR A 54 1.87 3.36 -12.86
CA THR A 54 3.35 3.43 -12.87
C THR A 54 3.75 4.41 -13.96
N PRO A 55 4.21 5.63 -13.70
CA PRO A 55 4.46 6.54 -14.81
C PRO A 55 5.84 6.19 -15.38
N PRO A 56 5.97 5.39 -16.47
CA PRO A 56 7.20 5.34 -17.23
C PRO A 56 7.33 6.71 -17.91
N GLY A 57 7.94 7.66 -17.20
CA GLY A 57 8.01 9.03 -17.72
C GLY A 57 8.70 10.04 -16.82
N ARG A 58 8.69 9.90 -15.49
CA ARG A 58 9.38 10.89 -14.63
C ARG A 58 10.89 10.69 -14.42
N SER A 59 11.50 9.69 -15.04
CA SER A 59 12.96 9.66 -15.17
C SER A 59 13.47 10.37 -16.43
N SER A 60 12.60 10.59 -17.43
CA SER A 60 13.01 11.06 -18.77
C SER A 60 12.31 12.35 -19.22
N SER A 61 11.12 12.70 -18.69
CA SER A 61 10.42 13.95 -19.02
C SER A 61 11.05 15.21 -18.42
N HIS A 62 12.11 15.09 -17.62
CA HIS A 62 12.89 16.26 -17.18
C HIS A 62 13.92 16.71 -18.23
N TRP A 63 14.23 15.90 -19.25
CA TRP A 63 15.21 16.26 -20.27
C TRP A 63 14.60 17.09 -21.41
N TYR A 64 13.42 16.72 -21.92
CA TYR A 64 12.79 17.46 -23.03
C TYR A 64 12.09 18.78 -22.65
N ALA A 65 11.68 18.95 -21.38
CA ALA A 65 11.13 20.22 -20.91
C ALA A 65 12.22 21.26 -20.59
N ALA A 66 13.45 20.82 -20.27
CA ALA A 66 14.58 21.71 -20.08
C ALA A 66 15.16 22.19 -21.42
N GLU A 67 15.10 21.36 -22.47
CA GLU A 67 15.65 21.68 -23.79
C GLU A 67 14.77 22.69 -24.56
N SER A 68 13.43 22.59 -24.46
CA SER A 68 12.51 23.54 -25.12
C SER A 68 12.42 24.92 -24.46
N ALA A 69 13.00 25.11 -23.26
CA ALA A 69 12.99 26.40 -22.56
C ALA A 69 14.24 27.24 -22.82
N ILE A 70 15.23 26.70 -23.56
CA ILE A 70 16.52 27.36 -23.83
C ILE A 70 16.63 27.81 -25.31
N ASP A 71 15.81 27.28 -26.21
CA ASP A 71 15.88 27.55 -27.66
C ASP A 71 14.62 28.24 -28.22
N ASP A 72 14.25 29.38 -27.63
CA ASP A 72 13.47 30.40 -28.35
C ASP A 72 14.10 31.76 -28.05
N LYS A 73 15.13 32.12 -28.84
CA LYS A 73 15.70 33.47 -28.88
C LYS A 73 16.19 33.83 -30.27
#